data_AF-A0A920KBW4-F1
#
_entry.id   AF-A0A920KBW4-F1
#
_cell.length_a   1.000
_cell.length_b   1.000
_cell.length_c   1.000
_cell.angle_alpha   90.00
_cell.angle_beta   90.00
_cell.angle_gamma   90.00
#
_symmetry.space_group_name_H-M   'P 1'
#
loop_
_entity.id
_entity.type
_entity.pdbx_description
1 polymer ?
#
loop_
_entity_poly.entity_id
_entity_poly.type
_entity_poly.pdbx_seq_one_letter_code
_entity_poly.pdbx_strand_id
1 'polypeptide(L)' 'MDGLNQNYQSRVVIDTLTQDWHSSPSSGVRRIYLERDNYSEFAKASSIVEYEADSSFQSHTHENGRNSLF' A
#
# COMPACT_ATOMS: atom_id res chain seq x y z
N MET A 1 2.77 6.33 -17.42
CA MET A 1 1.60 5.64 -16.86
C MET A 1 1.17 6.47 -15.67
N ASP A 2 -0.11 6.80 -15.56
CA ASP A 2 -0.65 7.63 -14.48
C ASP A 2 -0.85 6.80 -13.20
N GLY A 3 -0.73 7.43 -12.04
CA GLY A 3 -0.84 6.75 -10.74
C GLY A 3 -2.21 6.09 -10.51
N LEU A 4 -2.27 5.09 -9.64
CA LEU A 4 -3.51 4.43 -9.24
C LEU A 4 -4.34 5.36 -8.35
N ASN A 5 -5.58 5.62 -8.76
CA ASN A 5 -6.59 6.38 -8.01
C ASN A 5 -6.11 7.76 -7.51
N GLN A 6 -5.31 8.45 -8.32
CA GLN A 6 -4.72 9.77 -7.99
C GLN A 6 -5.64 10.98 -8.30
N ASN A 7 -6.85 10.76 -8.84
CA ASN A 7 -7.79 11.86 -9.05
C ASN A 7 -8.64 12.10 -7.79
N TYR A 8 -8.21 13.05 -6.96
CA TYR A 8 -8.87 13.39 -5.70
C TYR A 8 -10.24 14.07 -5.84
N GLN A 9 -10.66 14.45 -7.05
CA GLN A 9 -12.02 14.94 -7.30
C GLN A 9 -13.02 13.79 -7.56
N SER A 10 -12.52 12.56 -7.70
CA SER A 10 -13.34 11.38 -7.96
C SER A 10 -13.52 10.54 -6.70
N ARG A 11 -14.75 10.07 -6.46
CA ARG A 11 -15.00 9.04 -5.45
C ARG A 11 -14.66 7.67 -6.03
N VAL A 12 -13.80 6.93 -5.33
CA VAL A 12 -13.45 5.55 -5.69
C VAL A 12 -13.96 4.61 -4.61
N VAL A 13 -14.54 3.49 -5.02
CA VAL A 13 -14.97 2.39 -4.14
C VAL A 13 -14.30 1.12 -4.65
N ILE A 14 -13.61 0.41 -3.78
CA ILE A 14 -12.88 -0.83 -4.10
C ILE A 14 -13.45 -1.93 -3.21
N ASP A 15 -13.95 -2.99 -3.82
CA ASP A 15 -14.23 -4.23 -3.11
C ASP A 15 -12.91 -4.97 -2.89
N THR A 16 -12.36 -4.85 -1.68
CA THR A 16 -11.04 -5.36 -1.32
C THR A 16 -11.02 -6.87 -1.13
N LEU A 17 -12.18 -7.52 -0.99
CA LEU A 17 -12.29 -8.97 -0.86
C LEU A 17 -12.06 -9.69 -2.19
N THR A 18 -12.21 -8.98 -3.31
CA THR A 18 -12.04 -9.53 -4.67
C THR A 18 -10.74 -9.07 -5.33
N GLN A 19 -9.89 -8.31 -4.65
CA GLN A 19 -8.63 -7.83 -5.23
C GLN A 19 -7.55 -8.89 -5.12
N ASP A 20 -6.64 -8.88 -6.09
CA ASP A 20 -5.43 -9.68 -6.04
C ASP A 20 -4.47 -9.14 -4.99
N TRP A 21 -3.87 -10.06 -4.23
CA TRP A 21 -2.78 -9.76 -3.33
C TRP A 21 -1.46 -9.64 -4.08
N HIS A 22 -0.69 -8.59 -3.80
CA HIS A 22 0.65 -8.40 -4.34
C HIS A 22 1.70 -8.61 -3.25
N SER A 23 2.81 -9.25 -3.59
CA SER A 23 3.96 -9.40 -2.68
C SER A 23 4.58 -8.04 -2.34
N SER A 24 4.94 -7.86 -1.07
CA SER A 24 5.78 -6.74 -0.61
C SER A 24 7.27 -7.09 -0.75
N PRO A 25 8.18 -6.09 -0.82
CA PRO A 25 9.61 -6.32 -0.61
C PRO A 25 9.95 -6.93 0.75
N SER A 26 9.09 -6.73 1.77
CA SER A 26 9.22 -7.41 3.06
C SER A 26 8.65 -8.82 2.98
N SER A 27 9.48 -9.82 3.28
CA SER A 27 9.09 -11.23 3.25
C SER A 27 7.91 -11.51 4.19
N GLY A 28 6.95 -12.31 3.72
CA GLY A 28 5.73 -12.63 4.48
C GLY A 28 4.72 -11.48 4.58
N VAL A 29 4.93 -10.38 3.86
CA VAL A 29 3.96 -9.27 3.80
C VAL A 29 3.37 -9.20 2.40
N ARG A 30 2.04 -9.14 2.33
CA ARG A 30 1.30 -8.93 1.07
C ARG A 30 0.40 -7.71 1.19
N ARG A 31 0.03 -7.13 0.04
CA ARG A 31 -0.72 -5.89 -0.01
C ARG A 31 -1.71 -5.82 -1.16
N ILE A 32 -2.80 -5.09 -0.94
CA ILE A 32 -3.72 -4.59 -1.96
C ILE A 32 -3.52 -3.09 -2.08
N TYR A 33 -3.28 -2.57 -3.29
CA TYR A 33 -3.12 -1.14 -3.51
C TYR A 33 -4.50 -0.47 -3.62
N LEU A 34 -4.74 0.56 -2.81
CA LEU A 34 -5.93 1.40 -2.90
C LEU A 34 -5.64 2.69 -3.65
N GLU A 35 -4.43 3.21 -3.47
CA GLU A 35 -3.92 4.43 -4.09
C GLU A 35 -2.41 4.25 -4.23
N ARG A 36 -1.85 4.67 -5.36
CA ARG A 36 -0.40 4.66 -5.55
C ARG A 36 0.04 5.69 -6.56
N ASP A 37 0.96 6.55 -6.16
CA ASP A 37 1.73 7.35 -7.10
C ASP A 37 2.84 6.49 -7.76
N ASN A 38 3.14 6.73 -9.02
CA ASN A 38 4.11 5.95 -9.79
C ASN A 38 5.57 6.38 -9.54
N TYR A 39 5.78 7.40 -8.70
CA TYR A 39 7.11 7.87 -8.32
C TYR A 39 7.69 7.04 -7.16
N SER A 40 8.39 5.95 -7.50
CA SER A 40 9.30 5.16 -6.63
C SER A 40 8.76 4.77 -5.24
N GLU A 41 9.64 4.51 -4.28
CA GLU A 41 9.34 4.10 -2.89
C GLU A 41 8.88 5.26 -1.99
N PHE A 42 9.03 6.50 -2.47
CA PHE A 42 8.56 7.73 -1.80
C PHE A 42 7.15 8.14 -2.20
N ALA A 43 6.50 7.35 -3.05
CA ALA A 43 5.14 7.56 -3.51
C ALA A 43 4.15 7.67 -2.34
N LYS A 44 3.23 8.63 -2.43
CA LYS A 44 1.99 8.56 -1.66
C LYS A 44 1.27 7.27 -2.04
N ALA A 45 0.96 6.47 -1.03
CA ALA A 45 0.29 5.20 -1.23
C ALA A 45 -0.62 4.91 -0.05
N SER A 46 -1.81 4.42 -0.39
CA SER A 46 -2.76 3.84 0.56
C SER A 46 -2.93 2.38 0.18
N SER A 47 -2.83 1.47 1.16
CA SER A 47 -2.86 0.02 0.91
C SER A 47 -3.47 -0.72 2.10
N ILE A 48 -4.11 -1.85 1.82
CA ILE A 48 -4.35 -2.88 2.84
C ILE A 48 -3.12 -3.77 2.87
N VAL A 49 -2.64 -4.09 4.06
CA VAL A 49 -1.47 -4.95 4.27
C VAL A 49 -1.87 -6.13 5.13
N GLU A 50 -1.38 -7.31 4.78
CA GLU A 50 -1.50 -8.51 5.58
C GLU A 50 -0.10 -9.05 5.89
N TYR A 51 0.06 -9.47 7.15
CA TYR A 51 1.29 -10.00 7.70
C TYR A 51 1.08 -11.49 7.98
N GLU A 52 1.85 -12.34 7.31
CA GLU A 52 1.95 -13.75 7.66
C GLU A 52 2.56 -13.91 9.06
N ALA A 53 2.35 -15.08 9.68
CA ALA A 53 2.96 -15.40 10.96
C ALA A 53 4.49 -15.24 10.90
N ASP A 54 5.07 -14.69 11.96
CA ASP A 54 6.51 -14.41 12.10
C ASP A 54 7.11 -13.47 11.04
N SER A 55 6.27 -12.79 10.24
CA SER A 55 6.73 -11.77 9.31
C SER A 55 7.28 -10.55 10.06
N SER A 56 8.31 -9.94 9.50
CA SER A 56 8.94 -8.74 10.03
C SER A 56 9.33 -7.81 8.89
N PHE A 57 9.39 -6.51 9.20
CA PHE A 57 9.90 -5.51 8.28
C PHE A 57 11.22 -4.95 8.82
N GLN A 58 12.15 -4.64 7.92
CA GLN A 58 13.35 -3.92 8.30
C GLN A 58 12.96 -2.54 8.85
N SER A 59 13.64 -2.13 9.93
CA SER A 59 13.53 -0.78 10.45
C SER A 59 13.79 0.22 9.32
N HIS A 60 12.88 1.17 9.14
CA HIS A 60 12.97 2.20 8.12
C HIS A 60 12.44 3.52 8.67
N THR A 61 12.87 4.62 8.06
CA THR A 61 12.49 5.97 8.46
C THR A 61 11.22 6.40 7.74
N HIS A 62 10.31 7.02 8.47
CA HIS A 62 9.14 7.69 7.90
C HIS A 62 9.43 9.17 7.67
N GLU A 63 10.27 9.49 6.68
CA GLU A 63 10.70 10.87 6.41
C GLU A 63 9.53 11.82 6.15
N ASN A 64 8.44 11.30 5.55
CA ASN A 64 7.22 12.03 5.24
C ASN A 64 5.99 11.57 6.05
N GLY A 65 6.22 10.81 7.13
CA GLY A 65 5.17 10.24 7.99
C GLY A 65 4.56 8.94 7.45
N ARG A 66 4.01 8.12 8.38
CA ARG A 66 3.15 6.97 8.10
C ARG A 66 1.99 6.99 9.08
N ASN A 67 0.78 6.74 8.60
CA ASN A 67 -0.37 6.45 9.45
C ASN A 67 -0.78 4.98 9.26
N SER A 68 -1.03 4.27 10.36
CA SER A 68 -1.52 2.88 10.32
C SER A 68 -2.82 2.82 11.12
N LEU A 69 -3.88 2.30 10.52
CA LEU A 69 -5.13 1.99 11.19
C LEU A 69 -5.22 0.46 11.25
N PHE A 70 -5.40 -0.09 12.44
CA PHE A 70 -5.60 -1.52 12.68
C PHE A 70 -7.10 -1.85 12.66
#